data_AF-A0A8H7QGN1-F1
#
_entry.id   AF-A0A8H7QGN1-F1
#
_cell.length_a   1.000
_cell.length_b   1.000
_cell.length_c   1.000
_cell.angle_alpha   90.00
_cell.angle_beta   90.00
_cell.angle_gamma   90.00
#
_symmetry.space_group_name_H-M   'P 1'
#
loop_
_entity.id
_entity.type
_entity.pdbx_description
1 polymer ?
#
loop_
_entity_poly.entity_id
_entity_poly.type
_entity_poly.pdbx_seq_one_letter_code
_entity_poly.pdbx_strand_id
1 'polypeptide(L)'
;QRRGIRQGDSISPVLFSLAIEPFLLSVINNPYISGYSLQQVKPAKKTENTWVSPSPVKVLAYADNVLTFVKSHKELLELQEKLRVYNKASNAGINYDKSVAFPLHGCMVVEYVDIME
;
A
#
# COMPACT_ATOMS: atom_id res chain seq x y z
N GLN A 1 11.94 -9.01 26.73
CA GLN A 1 11.64 -8.38 25.42
C GLN A 1 12.25 -6.98 25.41
N ARG A 2 13.27 -6.72 24.58
CA ARG A 2 13.96 -5.40 24.51
C ARG A 2 13.52 -4.56 23.30
N ARG A 3 12.76 -5.16 22.37
CA ARG A 3 12.19 -4.54 21.16
C ARG A 3 10.80 -5.12 20.92
N GLY A 4 9.94 -4.33 20.28
CA GLY A 4 8.55 -4.70 19.99
C GLY A 4 7.61 -4.53 21.18
N ILE A 5 6.32 -4.45 20.87
CA ILE A 5 5.23 -4.32 21.83
C ILE A 5 4.73 -5.70 22.27
N ARG A 6 4.17 -5.80 23.48
CA ARG A 6 3.65 -7.07 24.00
C ARG A 6 2.36 -7.45 23.27
N GLN A 7 2.26 -8.69 22.80
CA GLN A 7 1.00 -9.23 22.29
C GLN A 7 0.01 -9.43 23.44
N GLY A 8 -1.29 -9.26 23.17
CA GLY A 8 -2.36 -9.40 24.16
C GLY A 8 -2.59 -8.17 25.05
N ASP A 9 -1.76 -7.13 24.91
CA ASP A 9 -2.02 -5.83 25.55
C ASP A 9 -3.00 -5.02 24.70
N SER A 10 -3.99 -4.39 25.33
CA SER A 10 -5.06 -3.66 24.66
C SER A 10 -4.56 -2.42 23.91
N ILE A 11 -3.43 -1.85 24.32
CA ILE A 11 -2.85 -0.67 23.66
C ILE A 11 -1.96 -1.02 22.46
N SER A 12 -1.45 -2.25 22.40
CA SER A 12 -0.49 -2.66 21.37
C SER A 12 -0.97 -2.44 19.93
N PRO A 13 -2.23 -2.76 19.55
CA PRO A 13 -2.70 -2.54 18.18
C PRO A 13 -2.59 -1.07 17.74
N VAL A 14 -2.91 -0.12 18.63
CA VAL A 14 -2.87 1.32 18.33
C VAL A 14 -1.42 1.79 18.20
N LEU A 15 -0.52 1.35 19.08
CA LEU A 15 0.90 1.67 18.98
C LEU A 15 1.53 1.15 17.69
N PHE A 16 1.09 -0.02 17.23
CA PHE A 16 1.51 -0.54 15.93
C PHE A 16 1.03 0.34 14.78
N SER A 17 -0.24 0.74 14.78
CA SER A 17 -0.79 1.65 13.75
C SER A 17 -0.02 2.98 13.69
N LEU A 18 0.34 3.56 14.83
CA LEU A 18 1.17 4.77 14.89
C LEU A 18 2.60 4.53 14.35
N ALA A 19 3.18 3.36 14.62
CA ALA A 19 4.53 3.03 14.17
C ALA A 19 4.62 2.81 12.65
N ILE A 20 3.56 2.31 12.00
CA ILE A 20 3.51 2.10 10.54
C ILE A 20 3.04 3.33 9.76
N GLU A 21 2.36 4.27 10.42
CA GLU A 21 1.81 5.49 9.80
C GLU A 21 2.82 6.29 8.97
N PRO A 22 4.09 6.52 9.39
CA PRO A 22 5.06 7.25 8.57
C PRO A 22 5.30 6.60 7.20
N PHE A 23 5.30 5.26 7.13
CA PHE A 23 5.39 4.55 5.86
C PHE A 23 4.15 4.77 5.00
N LEU A 24 2.95 4.59 5.59
CA LEU A 24 1.69 4.77 4.86
C LEU A 24 1.57 6.19 4.29
N LEU A 25 1.87 7.21 5.10
CA LEU A 25 1.87 8.61 4.66
C LEU A 25 2.90 8.88 3.57
N SER A 26 4.08 8.24 3.62
CA SER A 26 5.09 8.36 2.58
C SER A 26 4.60 7.83 1.22
N VAL A 27 3.74 6.81 1.21
CA VAL A 27 3.13 6.26 -0.02
C VAL A 27 1.95 7.13 -0.47
N ILE A 28 1.04 7.49 0.44
CA ILE A 28 -0.15 8.30 0.16
C ILE A 28 0.24 9.64 -0.48
N ASN A 29 1.25 10.31 0.07
CA ASN A 29 1.67 11.63 -0.38
C ASN A 29 2.70 11.59 -1.53
N ASN A 30 3.15 10.41 -1.98
CA ASN A 30 4.13 10.32 -3.06
C ASN A 30 3.48 10.63 -4.43
N PRO A 31 3.87 11.71 -5.15
CA PRO A 31 3.31 12.02 -6.46
C PRO A 31 3.71 11.01 -7.55
N TYR A 32 4.78 10.23 -7.33
CA TYR A 32 5.25 9.21 -8.26
C TYR A 32 4.52 7.86 -8.12
N ILE A 33 3.62 7.73 -7.14
CA ILE A 33 2.76 6.55 -6.99
C ILE A 33 1.33 6.96 -7.34
N SER A 34 0.79 6.40 -8.41
CA SER A 34 -0.49 6.87 -8.95
C SER A 34 -1.71 6.23 -8.29
N GLY A 35 -1.56 5.01 -7.76
CA GLY A 35 -2.62 4.28 -7.07
C GLY A 35 -3.75 3.81 -7.98
N TYR A 36 -4.83 3.30 -7.38
CA TYR A 36 -6.01 2.82 -8.09
C TYR A 36 -7.16 3.82 -8.03
N SER A 37 -7.61 4.28 -9.20
CA SER A 37 -8.77 5.17 -9.32
C SER A 37 -10.04 4.35 -9.50
N LEU A 38 -10.98 4.48 -8.56
CA LEU A 38 -12.31 3.87 -8.70
C LEU A 38 -13.03 4.54 -9.88
N GLN A 39 -13.28 3.76 -10.94
CA GLN A 39 -14.08 4.25 -12.05
C GLN A 39 -15.53 4.41 -11.59
N GLN A 40 -16.08 5.61 -11.75
CA GLN A 40 -17.52 5.81 -11.55
C GLN A 40 -18.29 4.99 -12.58
N VAL A 41 -19.15 4.09 -12.13
CA VAL A 41 -20.22 3.56 -12.99
C VAL A 41 -21.09 4.75 -13.32
N LYS A 42 -21.09 5.19 -14.59
CA LYS A 42 -21.96 6.28 -15.04
C LYS A 42 -23.39 5.94 -14.60
N PRO A 43 -24.07 6.75 -13.79
CA PRO A 43 -25.47 6.50 -13.50
C PRO A 43 -26.22 6.56 -14.83
N ALA A 44 -27.13 5.62 -15.06
CA ALA A 44 -27.93 5.51 -16.28
C ALA A 44 -28.82 6.76 -16.55
N LYS A 45 -28.82 7.76 -15.66
CA LYS A 45 -29.58 9.00 -15.78
C LYS A 45 -28.68 10.19 -15.43
N LYS A 46 -28.69 11.19 -16.31
CA LYS A 46 -28.09 12.52 -16.11
C LYS A 46 -28.80 13.23 -14.95
N THR A 47 -28.42 12.94 -13.72
CA THR A 47 -28.70 13.83 -12.59
C THR A 47 -27.52 14.78 -12.45
N GLU A 48 -27.80 16.08 -12.45
CA GLU A 48 -26.87 17.22 -12.41
C GLU A 48 -26.12 17.35 -11.08
N ASN A 49 -25.66 16.23 -10.53
CA ASN A 49 -24.87 16.19 -9.33
C ASN A 49 -23.42 16.09 -9.82
N THR A 50 -22.63 17.12 -9.60
CA THR A 50 -21.19 17.14 -9.90
C THR A 50 -20.48 16.17 -8.95
N TRP A 51 -20.57 14.86 -9.23
CA TRP A 51 -19.92 13.84 -8.43
C TRP A 51 -18.41 13.89 -8.66
N VAL A 52 -17.69 14.50 -7.72
CA VAL A 52 -16.23 14.49 -7.70
C VAL A 52 -15.75 13.04 -7.55
N SER A 53 -14.92 12.57 -8.47
CA SER A 53 -14.29 11.25 -8.32
C SER A 53 -13.38 11.26 -7.09
N PRO A 54 -13.44 10.24 -6.22
CA PRO A 54 -12.56 10.18 -5.06
C PRO A 54 -11.09 10.13 -5.49
N SER A 55 -10.20 10.64 -4.64
CA SER A 55 -8.77 10.54 -4.84
C SER A 55 -8.35 9.07 -5.04
N PRO A 56 -7.36 8.77 -5.91
CA PRO A 56 -6.87 7.41 -6.10
C PRO A 56 -6.44 6.76 -4.78
N VAL A 57 -6.81 5.50 -4.59
CA VAL A 57 -6.39 4.70 -3.44
C VAL A 57 -4.99 4.15 -3.72
N LYS A 58 -3.98 4.62 -2.98
CA LYS A 58 -2.58 4.17 -3.17
C LYS A 58 -2.20 2.99 -2.29
N VAL A 59 -2.73 2.98 -1.06
CA VAL A 59 -2.40 1.98 -0.05
C VAL A 59 -3.63 1.68 0.79
N LEU A 60 -3.79 0.41 1.17
CA LEU A 60 -4.73 -0.08 2.17
C LEU A 60 -3.92 -0.86 3.20
N ALA A 61 -4.21 -0.66 4.48
CA ALA A 61 -3.49 -1.35 5.56
C ALA A 61 -4.48 -1.88 6.60
N TYR A 62 -4.22 -3.10 7.06
CA TYR A 62 -4.93 -3.71 8.18
C TYR A 62 -3.93 -4.47 9.04
N ALA A 63 -3.70 -3.97 10.26
CA ALA A 63 -2.58 -4.39 11.09
C ALA A 63 -1.29 -4.41 10.25
N ASP A 64 -0.55 -5.51 10.24
CA ASP A 64 0.70 -5.70 9.49
C ASP A 64 0.51 -5.98 7.99
N ASN A 65 -0.71 -6.24 7.53
CA ASN A 65 -0.98 -6.48 6.11
C ASN A 65 -1.16 -5.16 5.37
N VAL A 66 -0.31 -4.91 4.38
CA VAL A 66 -0.37 -3.72 3.52
C VAL A 66 -0.55 -4.14 2.07
N LEU A 67 -1.57 -3.57 1.43
CA LEU A 67 -1.82 -3.67 -0.01
C LEU A 67 -1.51 -2.33 -0.66
N THR A 68 -0.69 -2.34 -1.71
CA THR A 68 -0.34 -1.15 -2.49
C THR A 68 -0.75 -1.31 -3.94
N PHE A 69 -1.07 -0.18 -4.58
CA PHE A 69 -1.45 -0.14 -5.99
C PHE A 69 -0.36 0.59 -6.78
N VAL A 70 0.32 -0.14 -7.66
CA VAL A 70 1.35 0.38 -8.57
C VAL A 70 0.95 0.07 -10.01
N LYS A 71 1.22 1.00 -10.93
CA LYS A 71 0.88 0.82 -12.37
C LYS A 71 2.05 0.48 -13.27
N SER A 72 3.28 0.61 -12.77
CA SER A 72 4.48 0.34 -13.56
C SER A 72 5.64 -0.08 -12.68
N HIS A 73 6.66 -0.67 -13.29
CA HIS A 73 7.92 -1.01 -12.61
C HIS A 73 8.58 0.21 -11.95
N LYS A 74 8.47 1.41 -12.56
CA LYS A 74 9.00 2.64 -11.97
C LYS A 74 8.30 3.01 -10.65
N GLU A 75 6.97 2.86 -10.59
CA GLU A 75 6.22 3.11 -9.35
C GLU A 75 6.57 2.08 -8.27
N LEU A 76 6.84 0.84 -8.67
CA LEU A 76 7.31 -0.19 -7.77
C LEU A 76 8.69 0.12 -7.18
N LEU A 77 9.66 0.57 -7.98
CA LEU A 77 10.97 1.00 -7.50
C LEU A 77 10.84 2.16 -6.49
N GLU A 78 9.95 3.12 -6.77
CA GLU A 78 9.64 4.20 -5.82
C GLU A 78 9.06 3.67 -4.51
N LEU A 79 8.15 2.70 -4.56
CA LEU A 79 7.60 2.05 -3.38
C LEU A 79 8.66 1.29 -2.58
N GLN A 80 9.52 0.52 -3.26
CA GLN A 80 10.65 -0.20 -2.65
C GLN A 80 11.60 0.76 -1.94
N GLU A 81 11.86 1.94 -2.52
CA GLU A 81 12.68 2.96 -1.87
C GLU A 81 12.02 3.50 -0.59
N LYS A 82 10.70 3.75 -0.59
CA LYS A 82 9.99 4.18 0.64
C LYS A 82 10.01 3.11 1.72
N LEU A 83 9.82 1.85 1.33
CA LEU A 83 9.96 0.69 2.22
C LEU A 83 11.37 0.61 2.80
N ARG A 84 12.41 0.76 1.98
CA ARG A 84 13.82 0.72 2.41
C ARG A 84 14.12 1.82 3.44
N VAL A 85 13.66 3.04 3.19
CA VAL A 85 13.80 4.17 4.12
C VAL A 85 13.08 3.88 5.44
N TYR A 86 11.84 3.39 5.39
CA TYR A 86 11.10 3.02 6.58
C TYR A 86 11.78 1.90 7.38
N ASN A 87 12.24 0.84 6.72
CA ASN A 87 12.94 -0.28 7.37
C ASN A 87 14.20 0.21 8.09
N LYS A 88 14.97 1.11 7.47
CA LYS A 88 16.15 1.72 8.10
C LYS A 88 15.81 2.58 9.31
N ALA A 89 14.68 3.29 9.28
CA ALA A 89 14.26 4.18 10.37
C ALA A 89 13.62 3.42 11.55
N SER A 90 12.88 2.34 11.27
CA SER A 90 12.09 1.60 12.26
C SER A 90 12.76 0.31 12.76
N ASN A 91 13.76 -0.20 12.04
CA ASN A 91 14.26 -1.58 12.14
C ASN A 91 13.17 -2.65 11.90
N ALA A 92 12.06 -2.29 11.23
CA ALA A 92 11.08 -3.25 10.75
C ALA A 92 11.63 -4.02 9.53
N GLY A 93 11.15 -5.25 9.35
CA GLY A 93 11.51 -6.11 8.23
C GLY A 93 10.26 -6.58 7.49
N ILE A 94 10.37 -6.65 6.16
CA ILE A 94 9.32 -7.18 5.29
C ILE A 94 9.49 -8.69 5.21
N ASN A 95 8.37 -9.41 5.25
CA ASN A 95 8.36 -10.84 4.96
C ASN A 95 8.08 -11.04 3.47
N TYR A 96 9.15 -11.14 2.67
CA TYR A 96 9.05 -11.34 1.23
C TYR A 96 8.43 -12.70 0.87
N ASP A 97 8.67 -13.74 1.67
CA ASP A 97 8.05 -15.07 1.46
C ASP A 97 6.52 -15.04 1.52
N LYS A 98 5.96 -14.04 2.21
CA LYS A 98 4.51 -13.81 2.33
C LYS A 98 4.00 -12.67 1.44
N SER A 99 4.90 -11.96 0.77
CA SER A 99 4.55 -10.82 -0.08
C SER A 99 4.34 -11.30 -1.51
N VAL A 100 3.22 -10.92 -2.11
CA VAL A 100 2.88 -11.30 -3.49
C VAL A 100 2.48 -10.06 -4.28
N ALA A 101 2.86 -10.05 -5.56
CA ALA A 101 2.34 -9.13 -6.54
C ALA A 101 1.47 -9.92 -7.53
N PHE A 102 0.35 -9.34 -7.97
CA PHE A 102 -0.48 -9.93 -9.00
C PHE A 102 -1.17 -8.83 -9.82
N PRO A 103 -1.52 -9.09 -11.09
CA PRO A 103 -2.09 -8.07 -11.97
C PRO A 103 -3.60 -7.97 -11.78
N LEU A 104 -4.12 -6.76 -11.68
CA LEU A 104 -5.57 -6.54 -11.51
C LEU A 104 -6.39 -6.77 -12.78
N HIS A 105 -5.75 -6.79 -13.96
CA HIS A 105 -6.44 -6.97 -15.25
C HIS A 105 -6.78 -8.44 -15.56
N GLY A 106 -6.56 -9.38 -14.63
CA GLY A 106 -6.98 -10.78 -14.75
C GLY A 106 -6.27 -11.58 -15.86
N CYS A 107 -5.25 -11.02 -16.49
CA CYS A 107 -4.48 -11.70 -17.55
C CYS A 107 -3.27 -12.37 -16.91
N MET A 108 -2.98 -13.62 -17.27
CA MET A 108 -1.77 -14.31 -16.82
C MET A 108 -0.54 -13.57 -17.34
N VAL A 109 0.20 -12.92 -16.44
CA VAL A 109 1.52 -12.38 -16.75
C VAL A 109 2.53 -13.48 -16.44
N VAL A 110 3.29 -13.89 -17.45
CA VAL A 110 4.18 -15.07 -17.41
C VAL A 110 5.52 -14.76 -16.72
N GLU A 111 5.80 -13.50 -16.41
CA GLU A 111 6.99 -13.05 -15.68
C GLU A 111 6.62 -12.62 -14.24
N TYR A 112 6.70 -13.56 -13.30
CA TYR A 112 6.59 -13.29 -11.85
C TYR A 112 7.85 -13.63 -11.07
N VAL A 113 8.94 -13.90 -11.76
CA VAL A 113 10.23 -14.19 -11.13
C VAL A 113 10.96 -12.84 -11.04
N ASP A 114 11.24 -12.39 -9.81
CA ASP A 114 12.13 -11.25 -9.46
C ASP A 114 11.54 -9.83 -9.36
N ILE A 115 10.22 -9.68 -9.20
CA ILE A 115 9.65 -8.33 -8.96
C ILE A 115 9.95 -7.82 -7.53
N MET A 116 10.33 -8.71 -6.62
CA MET A 116 10.50 -8.42 -5.19
C MET A 116 11.91 -8.76 -4.66
N GLU A 117 12.86 -9.10 -5.53
CA GLU A 117 14.29 -9.28 -5.19
C GLU A 117 15.07 -7.96 -5.31
#